data_AF-A0A0C9ZT59-F1
#
_entry.id   AF-A0A0C9ZT59-F1
#
_cell.length_a   1.000
_cell.length_b   1.000
_cell.length_c   1.000
_cell.angle_alpha   90.00
_cell.angle_beta   90.00
_cell.angle_gamma   90.00
#
_symmetry.space_group_name_H-M   'P 1'
#
loop_
_entity.id
_entity.type
_entity.pdbx_description
1 polymer ?
#
loop_
_entity_poly.entity_id
_entity_poly.type
_entity_poly.pdbx_seq_one_letter_code
_entity_poly.pdbx_strand_id
1 'polypeptide(L)'
;MGSSPLSTLRHRARLLLFTITLVLFVCFHSSTLTFLSSVVSRSDSYERHELVRRSEILSKCAYTHAKPGPPPHFHTRIQSDRYAENTKPVLVRNATIWTAANDGHEVLAGDLLMHRGLIKAIGNVPLSMIQQLELGSVNLEIIDAHGAWVTPGIVDLHSHIGVGSAPELDGADDTNSYKAPILPWLRSIDGLNTHDASYELAMAGGVTTAQILPGSADNIGGQAFIMKLRPTAERSPSSMLLEPPYTLNGSHFDHSLTPRWRHMNAYGITRLDSGWNFRAAYDHARKLRDVQDAFCAKAESNSWDDLAGKTFPEDLQWESLVDVLRGRVKLAVHCYEAVDLDGIVRLTNEFEFPVASFHHAGETYLVPELLKQTWVSTPAIALFASNFRKKREAFRGSEFAPRVLAEHGIDVVM
;
A
#
# COMPACT_ATOMS: atom_id res chain seq x y z
N MET A 1 -60.66 36.19 74.21
CA MET A 1 -59.31 35.57 74.15
C MET A 1 -58.63 36.03 72.87
N GLY A 2 -57.90 37.15 72.92
CA GLY A 2 -57.25 37.76 71.75
C GLY A 2 -55.74 37.67 71.89
N SER A 3 -55.09 36.92 71.01
CA SER A 3 -53.63 36.84 70.92
C SER A 3 -53.04 38.17 70.43
N SER A 4 -51.95 38.63 71.05
CA SER A 4 -51.34 39.93 70.76
C SER A 4 -50.62 39.95 69.40
N PRO A 5 -50.66 41.07 68.65
CA PRO A 5 -50.07 41.18 67.31
C PRO A 5 -48.53 41.19 67.28
N LEU A 6 -47.86 41.25 68.44
CA LEU A 6 -46.39 41.24 68.56
C LEU A 6 -45.78 39.83 68.60
N SER A 7 -46.54 38.80 69.02
CA SER A 7 -46.06 37.42 69.04
C SER A 7 -46.02 36.79 67.64
N THR A 8 -46.97 37.15 66.78
CA THR A 8 -47.07 36.68 65.39
C THR A 8 -45.96 37.25 64.50
N LEU A 9 -45.49 38.48 64.75
CA LEU A 9 -44.38 39.09 64.00
C LEU A 9 -43.03 38.41 64.29
N ARG A 10 -42.73 38.14 65.58
CA ARG A 10 -41.50 37.42 65.98
C ARG A 10 -41.48 35.98 65.47
N HIS A 11 -42.64 35.32 65.46
CA HIS A 11 -42.76 33.96 64.94
C HIS A 11 -42.57 33.91 63.42
N ARG A 12 -43.10 34.90 62.68
CA ARG A 12 -42.87 35.07 61.23
C ARG A 12 -41.42 35.39 60.89
N ALA A 13 -40.76 36.26 61.68
CA ALA A 13 -39.35 36.58 61.48
C ALA A 13 -38.42 35.38 61.73
N ARG A 14 -38.69 34.57 62.77
CA ARG A 14 -37.93 33.32 63.02
C ARG A 14 -38.18 32.27 61.93
N LEU A 15 -39.41 32.15 61.45
CA LEU A 15 -39.75 31.24 60.35
C LEU A 15 -39.06 31.68 59.05
N LEU A 16 -39.02 33.00 58.77
CA LEU A 16 -38.33 33.58 57.62
C LEU A 16 -36.81 33.38 57.71
N LEU A 17 -36.22 33.57 58.90
CA LEU A 17 -34.78 33.34 59.09
C LEU A 17 -34.44 31.87 58.90
N PHE A 18 -35.27 30.96 59.46
CA PHE A 18 -35.11 29.52 59.31
C PHE A 18 -35.24 29.07 57.85
N THR A 19 -36.23 29.57 57.11
CA THR A 19 -36.39 29.28 55.69
C THR A 19 -35.23 29.84 54.87
N ILE A 20 -34.72 31.04 55.17
CA ILE A 20 -33.53 31.60 54.50
C ILE A 20 -32.30 30.71 54.77
N THR A 21 -32.04 30.30 56.02
CA THR A 21 -30.91 29.40 56.32
C THR A 21 -31.06 28.03 55.67
N LEU A 22 -32.28 27.47 55.62
CA LEU A 22 -32.54 26.20 54.95
C LEU A 22 -32.31 26.32 53.44
N VAL A 23 -32.79 27.41 52.82
CA VAL A 23 -32.55 27.70 51.40
C VAL A 23 -31.06 27.87 51.12
N LEU A 24 -30.32 28.62 51.93
CA LEU A 24 -28.87 28.77 51.78
C LEU A 24 -28.12 27.44 51.94
N PHE A 25 -28.52 26.60 52.89
CA PHE A 25 -27.93 25.28 53.10
C PHE A 25 -28.19 24.34 51.91
N VAL A 26 -29.42 24.34 51.38
CA VAL A 26 -29.80 23.58 50.18
C VAL A 26 -29.07 24.11 48.96
N CYS A 27 -28.94 25.43 48.78
CA CYS A 27 -28.16 26.03 47.70
C CYS A 27 -26.68 25.66 47.79
N PHE A 28 -26.08 25.69 48.98
CA PHE A 28 -24.69 25.29 49.19
C PHE A 28 -24.48 23.81 48.88
N HIS A 29 -25.33 22.91 49.40
CA HIS A 29 -25.25 21.47 49.11
C HIS A 29 -25.50 21.16 47.63
N SER A 30 -26.43 21.87 46.97
CA SER A 30 -26.66 21.73 45.54
C SER A 30 -25.45 22.21 44.73
N SER A 31 -24.82 23.32 45.13
CA SER A 31 -23.60 23.84 44.49
C SER A 31 -22.38 22.92 44.67
N THR A 32 -22.21 22.32 45.84
CA THR A 32 -21.12 21.37 46.08
C THR A 32 -21.35 20.06 45.36
N LEU A 33 -22.60 19.56 45.31
CA LEU A 33 -22.95 18.34 44.58
C LEU A 33 -22.78 18.52 43.06
N THR A 34 -23.17 19.68 42.52
CA THR A 34 -22.94 20.00 41.09
C THR A 34 -21.46 20.16 40.78
N PHE A 35 -20.68 20.81 41.65
CA PHE A 35 -19.22 20.90 41.50
C PHE A 35 -18.56 19.50 41.53
N LEU A 36 -18.88 18.67 42.53
CA LEU A 36 -18.37 17.29 42.63
C LEU A 36 -18.76 16.46 41.40
N SER A 37 -20.02 16.55 40.96
CA SER A 37 -20.48 15.85 39.75
C SER A 37 -19.72 16.31 38.50
N SER A 38 -19.42 17.60 38.39
CA SER A 38 -18.62 18.14 37.27
C SER A 38 -17.16 17.69 37.30
N VAL A 39 -16.56 17.59 38.49
CA VAL A 39 -15.18 17.11 38.66
C VAL A 39 -15.09 15.61 38.34
N VAL A 40 -16.04 14.80 38.82
CA VAL A 40 -16.12 13.37 38.50
C VAL A 40 -16.34 13.17 37.01
N SER A 41 -17.30 13.88 36.40
CA SER A 41 -17.55 13.79 34.95
C SER A 41 -16.34 14.22 34.11
N ARG A 42 -15.57 15.22 34.56
CA ARG A 42 -14.34 15.65 33.91
C ARG A 42 -13.20 14.62 34.08
N SER A 43 -13.12 13.97 35.24
CA SER A 43 -12.19 12.86 35.49
C SER A 43 -12.51 11.66 34.62
N ASP A 44 -13.78 11.24 34.57
CA ASP A 44 -14.26 10.12 33.76
C ASP A 44 -14.07 10.36 32.26
N SER A 45 -14.27 11.60 31.80
CA SER A 45 -14.02 11.94 30.40
C SER A 45 -12.52 11.97 30.07
N TYR A 46 -11.67 12.51 30.96
CA TYR A 46 -10.22 12.47 30.80
C TYR A 46 -9.69 11.02 30.76
N GLU A 47 -10.13 10.17 31.69
CA GLU A 47 -9.74 8.76 31.73
C GLU A 47 -10.18 8.02 30.48
N ARG A 48 -11.41 8.25 30.01
CA ARG A 48 -11.92 7.65 28.77
C ARG A 48 -11.12 8.10 27.54
N HIS A 49 -10.78 9.38 27.44
CA HIS A 49 -9.96 9.92 26.34
C HIS A 49 -8.55 9.32 26.36
N GLU A 50 -7.95 9.20 27.53
CA GLU A 50 -6.63 8.61 27.69
C GLU A 50 -6.64 7.11 27.34
N LEU A 51 -7.69 6.36 27.72
CA LEU A 51 -7.85 4.96 27.29
C LEU A 51 -7.97 4.81 25.76
N VAL A 52 -8.74 5.68 25.10
CA VAL A 52 -8.84 5.69 23.63
C VAL A 52 -7.47 5.98 23.00
N ARG A 53 -6.79 7.02 23.47
CA ARG A 53 -5.45 7.39 23.00
C ARG A 53 -4.44 6.25 23.17
N ARG A 54 -4.45 5.57 24.32
CA ARG A 54 -3.58 4.41 24.58
C ARG A 54 -3.87 3.25 23.61
N SER A 55 -5.15 2.98 23.38
CA SER A 55 -5.60 1.97 22.41
C SER A 55 -5.13 2.31 20.99
N GLU A 56 -5.26 3.57 20.56
CA GLU A 56 -4.79 4.04 19.25
C GLU A 56 -3.27 3.91 19.11
N ILE A 57 -2.51 4.27 20.16
CA ILE A 57 -1.05 4.12 20.19
C ILE A 57 -0.64 2.65 20.07
N LEU A 58 -1.25 1.76 20.87
CA LEU A 58 -0.95 0.33 20.82
C LEU A 58 -1.30 -0.26 19.45
N SER A 59 -2.42 0.16 18.86
CA SER A 59 -2.82 -0.25 17.51
C SER A 59 -1.80 0.20 16.45
N LYS A 60 -1.35 1.46 16.50
CA LYS A 60 -0.31 1.99 15.61
C LYS A 60 1.00 1.21 15.78
N CYS A 61 1.40 0.92 17.00
CA CYS A 61 2.62 0.16 17.29
C CYS A 61 2.55 -1.27 16.75
N ALA A 62 1.45 -1.98 17.02
CA ALA A 62 1.20 -3.29 16.42
C ALA A 62 1.25 -3.23 14.88
N TYR A 63 0.67 -2.19 14.28
CA TYR A 63 0.72 -1.98 12.83
C TYR A 63 2.13 -1.74 12.30
N THR A 64 3.02 -1.07 13.05
CA THR A 64 4.42 -0.84 12.63
C THR A 64 5.22 -2.14 12.48
N HIS A 65 4.87 -3.17 13.28
CA HIS A 65 5.48 -4.49 13.23
C HIS A 65 4.75 -5.48 12.30
N ALA A 66 3.60 -5.11 11.77
CA ALA A 66 2.82 -5.97 10.88
C ALA A 66 3.50 -6.15 9.51
N LYS A 67 3.49 -7.39 9.02
CA LYS A 67 4.01 -7.75 7.70
C LYS A 67 2.96 -7.49 6.61
N PRO A 68 3.35 -6.94 5.44
CA PRO A 68 2.43 -6.80 4.33
C PRO A 68 1.98 -8.13 3.77
N GLY A 69 0.73 -8.20 3.31
CA GLY A 69 0.20 -9.41 2.69
C GLY A 69 -1.27 -9.30 2.29
N PRO A 70 -1.81 -10.35 1.64
CA PRO A 70 -3.24 -10.46 1.42
C PRO A 70 -3.99 -10.53 2.77
N PRO A 71 -5.23 -10.02 2.84
CA PRO A 71 -6.05 -10.17 4.04
C PRO A 71 -6.30 -11.66 4.36
N PRO A 72 -6.56 -12.04 5.63
CA PRO A 72 -6.67 -13.44 6.04
C PRO A 72 -7.63 -14.32 5.22
N HIS A 73 -8.73 -13.73 4.71
CA HIS A 73 -9.75 -14.43 3.94
C HIS A 73 -9.56 -14.33 2.42
N PHE A 74 -8.41 -13.83 1.94
CA PHE A 74 -8.16 -13.62 0.52
C PHE A 74 -8.30 -14.92 -0.28
N HIS A 75 -7.70 -16.02 0.15
CA HIS A 75 -7.73 -17.29 -0.58
C HIS A 75 -9.06 -18.03 -0.50
N THR A 76 -9.89 -17.72 0.51
CA THR A 76 -11.22 -18.31 0.70
C THR A 76 -12.34 -17.46 0.11
N ARG A 77 -12.01 -16.38 -0.62
CA ARG A 77 -13.01 -15.45 -1.14
C ARG A 77 -13.87 -16.10 -2.22
N ILE A 78 -15.18 -15.89 -2.12
CA ILE A 78 -16.15 -16.36 -3.12
C ILE A 78 -16.29 -15.39 -4.31
N GLN A 79 -15.79 -14.17 -4.14
CA GLN A 79 -15.89 -13.05 -5.09
C GLN A 79 -14.59 -12.22 -5.05
N SER A 80 -14.22 -11.67 -6.21
CA SER A 80 -13.12 -10.71 -6.33
C SER A 80 -13.46 -9.40 -5.64
N ASP A 81 -12.47 -8.82 -4.95
CA ASP A 81 -12.50 -7.48 -4.37
C ASP A 81 -12.85 -6.39 -5.40
N ARG A 82 -12.52 -6.66 -6.67
CA ARG A 82 -12.78 -5.75 -7.82
C ARG A 82 -13.85 -6.28 -8.76
N TYR A 83 -14.79 -7.06 -8.24
CA TYR A 83 -15.96 -7.48 -9.02
C TYR A 83 -16.88 -6.29 -9.26
N ALA A 84 -17.17 -6.00 -10.53
CA ALA A 84 -18.17 -5.02 -10.89
C ALA A 84 -19.56 -5.67 -10.89
N GLU A 85 -20.52 -4.98 -10.28
CA GLU A 85 -21.93 -5.42 -10.30
C GLU A 85 -22.40 -5.64 -11.74
N ASN A 86 -23.27 -6.64 -11.94
CA ASN A 86 -23.79 -7.05 -13.24
C ASN A 86 -22.76 -7.67 -14.21
N THR A 87 -21.52 -7.92 -13.79
CA THR A 87 -20.57 -8.71 -14.60
C THR A 87 -21.11 -10.14 -14.75
N LYS A 88 -21.35 -10.56 -16.00
CA LYS A 88 -21.86 -11.90 -16.29
C LYS A 88 -20.81 -12.96 -15.96
N PRO A 89 -21.22 -14.16 -15.51
CA PRO A 89 -20.35 -15.32 -15.56
C PRO A 89 -20.01 -15.63 -17.03
N VAL A 90 -18.77 -16.06 -17.27
CA VAL A 90 -18.27 -16.39 -18.61
C VAL A 90 -17.75 -17.81 -18.60
N LEU A 91 -18.25 -18.63 -19.52
CA LEU A 91 -17.72 -19.95 -19.84
C LEU A 91 -17.04 -19.88 -21.21
N VAL A 92 -15.71 -19.94 -21.22
CA VAL A 92 -14.93 -20.11 -22.45
C VAL A 92 -14.85 -21.61 -22.72
N ARG A 93 -15.24 -22.06 -23.91
CA ARG A 93 -15.24 -23.48 -24.29
C ARG A 93 -14.18 -23.78 -25.32
N ASN A 94 -13.72 -25.04 -25.33
CA ASN A 94 -12.84 -25.56 -26.38
C ASN A 94 -11.59 -24.68 -26.59
N ALA A 95 -10.89 -24.35 -25.52
CA ALA A 95 -9.68 -23.53 -25.52
C ALA A 95 -8.41 -24.38 -25.36
N THR A 96 -7.30 -23.85 -25.88
CA THR A 96 -5.94 -24.27 -25.48
C THR A 96 -5.48 -23.34 -24.36
N ILE A 97 -5.43 -23.84 -23.13
CA ILE A 97 -5.25 -23.03 -21.93
C ILE A 97 -3.83 -23.20 -21.42
N TRP A 98 -3.03 -22.13 -21.49
CA TRP A 98 -1.76 -22.06 -20.79
C TRP A 98 -2.01 -21.54 -19.38
N THR A 99 -1.70 -22.32 -18.34
CA THR A 99 -2.02 -21.95 -16.95
C THR A 99 -0.89 -21.19 -16.26
N ALA A 100 0.29 -21.17 -16.89
CA ALA A 100 1.57 -20.76 -16.29
C ALA A 100 2.01 -21.57 -15.05
N ALA A 101 1.30 -22.66 -14.69
CA ALA A 101 1.72 -23.57 -13.64
C ALA A 101 2.85 -24.50 -14.14
N ASN A 102 3.44 -25.26 -13.20
CA ASN A 102 4.53 -26.20 -13.48
C ASN A 102 5.68 -25.53 -14.25
N ASP A 103 6.23 -24.45 -13.68
CA ASP A 103 7.29 -23.62 -14.28
C ASP A 103 6.95 -23.11 -15.70
N GLY A 104 5.66 -22.86 -15.96
CA GLY A 104 5.17 -22.39 -17.24
C GLY A 104 4.96 -23.48 -18.30
N HIS A 105 5.09 -24.76 -17.96
CA HIS A 105 4.96 -25.86 -18.93
C HIS A 105 3.55 -26.46 -19.03
N GLU A 106 2.63 -26.12 -18.13
CA GLU A 106 1.28 -26.70 -18.16
C GLU A 106 0.39 -26.05 -19.23
N VAL A 107 -0.06 -26.89 -20.16
CA VAL A 107 -1.07 -26.55 -21.18
C VAL A 107 -2.19 -27.58 -21.14
N LEU A 108 -3.42 -27.10 -20.99
CA LEU A 108 -4.63 -27.91 -20.92
C LEU A 108 -5.51 -27.65 -22.14
N ALA A 109 -6.19 -28.69 -22.64
CA ALA A 109 -7.29 -28.51 -23.58
C ALA A 109 -8.62 -28.59 -22.81
N GLY A 110 -9.52 -27.64 -23.02
CA GLY A 110 -10.85 -27.69 -22.41
C GLY A 110 -11.51 -26.33 -22.20
N ASP A 111 -12.32 -26.24 -21.16
CA ASP A 111 -13.17 -25.11 -20.86
C ASP A 111 -12.61 -24.30 -19.66
N LEU A 112 -12.93 -23.02 -19.58
CA LEU A 112 -12.58 -22.11 -18.48
C LEU A 112 -13.83 -21.38 -17.99
N LEU A 113 -14.14 -21.54 -16.70
CA LEU A 113 -15.30 -20.91 -16.07
C LEU A 113 -14.86 -19.76 -15.17
N MET A 114 -15.34 -18.56 -15.45
CA MET A 114 -15.17 -17.37 -14.62
C MET A 114 -16.51 -16.94 -14.01
N HIS A 115 -16.51 -16.70 -12.70
CA HIS A 115 -17.67 -16.17 -11.99
C HIS A 115 -17.23 -15.27 -10.85
N ARG A 116 -17.93 -14.14 -10.67
CA ARG A 116 -17.64 -13.13 -9.64
C ARG A 116 -16.20 -12.60 -9.67
N GLY A 117 -15.64 -12.47 -10.88
CA GLY A 117 -14.26 -12.00 -11.10
C GLY A 117 -13.17 -13.00 -10.66
N LEU A 118 -13.53 -14.28 -10.48
CA LEU A 118 -12.61 -15.36 -10.13
C LEU A 118 -12.69 -16.48 -11.17
N ILE A 119 -11.57 -17.17 -11.39
CA ILE A 119 -11.55 -18.45 -12.09
C ILE A 119 -12.10 -19.52 -11.15
N LYS A 120 -13.14 -20.23 -11.58
CA LYS A 120 -13.82 -21.29 -10.80
C LYS A 120 -13.40 -22.69 -11.22
N ALA A 121 -13.08 -22.88 -12.49
CA ALA A 121 -12.60 -24.15 -13.04
C ALA A 121 -11.85 -23.93 -14.37
N ILE A 122 -10.93 -24.85 -14.66
CA ILE A 122 -10.12 -24.90 -15.89
C ILE A 122 -10.06 -26.37 -16.35
N GLY A 123 -10.09 -26.60 -17.65
CA GLY A 123 -10.03 -27.95 -18.25
C GLY A 123 -11.42 -28.57 -18.34
N ASN A 124 -11.74 -29.51 -17.44
CA ASN A 124 -13.06 -30.13 -17.44
C ASN A 124 -14.03 -29.34 -16.54
N VAL A 125 -15.01 -28.65 -17.14
CA VAL A 125 -16.07 -27.92 -16.41
C VAL A 125 -17.37 -28.72 -16.45
N PRO A 126 -17.74 -29.45 -15.38
CA PRO A 126 -18.93 -30.29 -15.40
C PRO A 126 -20.22 -29.46 -15.29
N LEU A 127 -21.30 -29.92 -15.93
CA LEU A 127 -22.63 -29.30 -15.84
C LEU A 127 -23.14 -29.16 -14.40
N SER A 128 -22.79 -30.10 -13.52
CA SER A 128 -23.15 -30.04 -12.10
C SER A 128 -22.57 -28.81 -11.40
N MET A 129 -21.37 -28.35 -11.78
CA MET A 129 -20.78 -27.12 -11.24
C MET A 129 -21.55 -25.88 -11.70
N ILE A 130 -21.99 -25.85 -12.96
CA ILE A 130 -22.82 -24.77 -13.50
C ILE A 130 -24.15 -24.69 -12.73
N GLN A 131 -24.75 -25.84 -12.40
CA GLN A 131 -25.97 -25.92 -11.59
C GLN A 131 -25.75 -25.48 -10.13
N GLN A 132 -24.69 -25.96 -9.48
CA GLN A 132 -24.35 -25.60 -8.09
C GLN A 132 -24.07 -24.11 -7.90
N LEU A 133 -23.46 -23.48 -8.89
CA LEU A 133 -23.22 -22.04 -8.89
C LEU A 133 -24.46 -21.23 -9.32
N GLU A 134 -25.60 -21.91 -9.50
CA GLU A 134 -26.87 -21.35 -9.97
C GLU A 134 -26.71 -20.56 -11.28
N LEU A 135 -25.75 -20.95 -12.13
CA LEU A 135 -25.43 -20.19 -13.33
C LEU A 135 -26.47 -20.36 -14.45
N GLY A 136 -27.41 -21.30 -14.29
CA GLY A 136 -28.52 -21.47 -15.22
C GLY A 136 -29.63 -20.42 -15.05
N SER A 137 -29.70 -19.74 -13.90
CA SER A 137 -30.66 -18.67 -13.62
C SER A 137 -30.07 -17.26 -13.81
N VAL A 138 -28.74 -17.15 -13.86
CA VAL A 138 -28.04 -15.94 -14.33
C VAL A 138 -27.69 -16.07 -15.81
N ASN A 139 -27.64 -14.95 -16.53
CA ASN A 139 -27.32 -14.90 -17.95
C ASN A 139 -25.84 -15.30 -18.19
N LEU A 140 -25.54 -16.60 -18.24
CA LEU A 140 -24.22 -17.16 -18.53
C LEU A 140 -23.81 -16.84 -19.96
N GLU A 141 -22.69 -16.15 -20.11
CA GLU A 141 -22.08 -15.89 -21.40
C GLU A 141 -21.19 -17.08 -21.80
N ILE A 142 -21.44 -17.64 -22.98
CA ILE A 142 -20.68 -18.76 -23.53
C ILE A 142 -19.89 -18.26 -24.73
N ILE A 143 -18.58 -18.46 -24.69
CA ILE A 143 -17.65 -18.11 -25.76
C ILE A 143 -16.99 -19.40 -26.23
N ASP A 144 -17.16 -19.79 -27.50
CA ASP A 144 -16.38 -20.90 -28.08
C ASP A 144 -15.04 -20.34 -28.59
N ALA A 145 -13.93 -20.83 -28.04
CA ALA A 145 -12.60 -20.41 -28.43
C ALA A 145 -12.10 -21.12 -29.69
N HIS A 146 -12.77 -22.16 -30.19
CA HIS A 146 -12.36 -22.90 -31.39
C HIS A 146 -10.90 -23.37 -31.38
N GLY A 147 -10.39 -23.78 -30.22
CA GLY A 147 -9.02 -24.21 -29.98
C GLY A 147 -8.03 -23.05 -29.73
N ALA A 148 -8.48 -21.80 -29.77
CA ALA A 148 -7.63 -20.63 -29.53
C ALA A 148 -7.00 -20.63 -28.14
N TRP A 149 -5.88 -19.90 -28.03
CA TRP A 149 -5.11 -19.80 -26.80
C TRP A 149 -5.81 -18.89 -25.78
N VAL A 150 -5.89 -19.38 -24.55
CA VAL A 150 -6.25 -18.58 -23.37
C VAL A 150 -5.06 -18.61 -22.43
N THR A 151 -4.56 -17.43 -22.07
CA THR A 151 -3.38 -17.25 -21.22
C THR A 151 -3.72 -16.35 -20.03
N PRO A 152 -2.91 -16.35 -18.96
CA PRO A 152 -2.98 -15.31 -17.96
C PRO A 152 -2.60 -13.98 -18.61
N GLY A 153 -3.29 -12.91 -18.20
CA GLY A 153 -2.92 -11.56 -18.64
C GLY A 153 -1.51 -11.20 -18.17
N ILE A 154 -0.73 -10.57 -19.04
CA ILE A 154 0.65 -10.16 -18.75
C ILE A 154 0.65 -9.10 -17.64
N VAL A 155 1.65 -9.18 -16.76
CA VAL A 155 1.91 -8.23 -15.67
C VAL A 155 3.22 -7.50 -15.97
N ASP A 156 3.10 -6.23 -16.33
CA ASP A 156 4.25 -5.34 -16.56
C ASP A 156 4.73 -4.77 -15.21
N LEU A 157 5.96 -5.09 -14.80
CA LEU A 157 6.53 -4.59 -13.53
C LEU A 157 7.23 -3.23 -13.68
N HIS A 158 7.38 -2.70 -14.89
CA HIS A 158 8.00 -1.40 -15.11
C HIS A 158 7.29 -0.62 -16.20
N SER A 159 6.27 0.15 -15.81
CA SER A 159 5.51 0.97 -16.74
C SER A 159 5.44 2.44 -16.34
N HIS A 160 5.36 3.28 -17.36
CA HIS A 160 5.05 4.71 -17.24
C HIS A 160 3.70 5.07 -17.88
N ILE A 161 2.91 4.06 -18.26
CA ILE A 161 1.57 4.29 -18.80
C ILE A 161 0.73 5.16 -17.84
N GLY A 162 0.02 6.13 -18.39
CA GLY A 162 -0.77 7.13 -17.68
C GLY A 162 0.04 8.31 -17.15
N VAL A 163 1.30 8.14 -16.75
CA VAL A 163 2.17 9.26 -16.29
C VAL A 163 3.10 9.78 -17.40
N GLY A 164 3.35 8.98 -18.43
CA GLY A 164 4.04 9.35 -19.66
C GLY A 164 3.14 9.01 -20.84
N SER A 165 2.08 9.81 -21.00
CA SER A 165 0.96 9.44 -21.85
C SER A 165 1.29 9.47 -23.35
N ALA A 166 0.60 8.63 -24.12
CA ALA A 166 0.52 8.73 -25.57
C ALA A 166 -0.78 9.44 -26.01
N PRO A 167 -0.73 10.41 -26.94
CA PRO A 167 0.47 11.01 -27.53
C PRO A 167 1.27 11.83 -26.49
N GLU A 168 2.58 11.85 -26.66
CA GLU A 168 3.48 12.63 -25.80
C GLU A 168 3.30 14.13 -26.09
N LEU A 169 2.78 14.86 -25.11
CA LEU A 169 2.51 16.29 -25.15
C LEU A 169 2.97 16.93 -23.84
N ASP A 170 3.42 18.18 -23.88
CA ASP A 170 3.97 18.89 -22.71
C ASP A 170 3.07 18.85 -21.45
N GLY A 171 1.74 18.82 -21.64
CA GLY A 171 0.78 18.78 -20.52
C GLY A 171 0.53 17.39 -19.94
N ALA A 172 1.22 16.35 -20.42
CA ALA A 172 1.05 14.96 -20.00
C ALA A 172 2.36 14.29 -19.54
N ASP A 173 3.42 15.07 -19.32
CA ASP A 173 4.68 14.61 -18.74
C ASP A 173 4.64 14.69 -17.20
N ASP A 174 4.03 13.67 -16.60
CA ASP A 174 4.00 13.46 -15.14
C ASP A 174 4.95 12.31 -14.72
N THR A 175 5.85 11.88 -15.62
CA THR A 175 6.69 10.70 -15.40
C THR A 175 7.79 10.97 -14.38
N ASN A 176 8.41 12.15 -14.43
CA ASN A 176 9.52 12.54 -13.56
C ASN A 176 9.23 13.84 -12.82
N SER A 177 9.67 13.93 -11.57
CA SER A 177 9.80 15.20 -10.87
C SER A 177 11.23 15.71 -11.00
N TYR A 178 11.40 17.03 -10.97
CA TYR A 178 12.72 17.67 -10.91
C TYR A 178 12.87 18.53 -9.65
N LYS A 179 12.09 18.24 -8.61
CA LYS A 179 12.03 19.03 -7.38
C LYS A 179 13.26 18.81 -6.49
N ALA A 180 13.71 17.57 -6.35
CA ALA A 180 14.86 17.18 -5.53
C ALA A 180 15.25 15.73 -5.84
N PRO A 181 16.49 15.28 -5.59
CA PRO A 181 16.89 13.91 -5.85
C PRO A 181 16.23 12.88 -4.91
N ILE A 182 15.66 13.29 -3.76
CA ILE A 182 15.06 12.39 -2.77
C ILE A 182 13.60 12.79 -2.55
N LEU A 183 12.69 12.09 -3.23
CA LEU A 183 11.24 12.34 -3.21
C LEU A 183 10.43 11.08 -2.79
N PRO A 184 10.72 10.46 -1.64
CA PRO A 184 10.02 9.25 -1.18
C PRO A 184 8.51 9.44 -0.93
N TRP A 185 8.05 10.70 -0.84
CA TRP A 185 6.64 11.06 -0.64
C TRP A 185 5.86 11.26 -1.94
N LEU A 186 6.54 11.36 -3.09
CA LEU A 186 5.88 11.42 -4.38
C LEU A 186 5.14 10.12 -4.66
N ARG A 187 4.03 10.18 -5.40
CA ARG A 187 3.22 9.03 -5.77
C ARG A 187 2.83 9.13 -7.23
N SER A 188 3.13 8.10 -8.02
CA SER A 188 2.74 8.04 -9.44
C SER A 188 1.22 8.18 -9.65
N ILE A 189 0.40 7.74 -8.70
CA ILE A 189 -1.06 7.89 -8.79
C ILE A 189 -1.53 9.35 -8.84
N ASP A 190 -0.74 10.29 -8.33
CA ASP A 190 -1.08 11.72 -8.29
C ASP A 190 -0.99 12.38 -9.68
N GLY A 191 -0.28 11.77 -10.63
CA GLY A 191 -0.16 12.21 -12.03
C GLY A 191 -0.74 11.21 -13.05
N LEU A 192 -1.51 10.21 -12.59
CA LEU A 192 -2.00 9.16 -13.49
C LEU A 192 -3.16 9.67 -14.36
N ASN A 193 -2.90 9.85 -15.65
CA ASN A 193 -3.91 10.19 -16.65
C ASN A 193 -4.65 8.93 -17.14
N THR A 194 -5.98 8.93 -17.08
CA THR A 194 -6.84 7.83 -17.57
C THR A 194 -7.17 7.92 -19.06
N HIS A 195 -6.79 9.01 -19.74
CA HIS A 195 -7.03 9.23 -21.17
C HIS A 195 -5.82 8.89 -22.04
N ASP A 196 -4.83 8.19 -21.49
CA ASP A 196 -3.65 7.75 -22.24
C ASP A 196 -4.05 6.70 -23.30
N ALA A 197 -3.75 6.97 -24.58
CA ALA A 197 -4.05 6.05 -25.67
C ALA A 197 -3.26 4.73 -25.57
N SER A 198 -2.18 4.70 -24.79
CA SER A 198 -1.36 3.50 -24.63
C SER A 198 -2.04 2.40 -23.80
N TYR A 199 -3.13 2.68 -23.07
CA TYR A 199 -3.91 1.63 -22.36
C TYR A 199 -4.47 0.61 -23.32
N GLU A 200 -5.12 1.08 -24.39
CA GLU A 200 -5.71 0.20 -25.39
C GLU A 200 -4.62 -0.59 -26.13
N LEU A 201 -3.49 0.04 -26.43
CA LEU A 201 -2.37 -0.60 -27.09
C LEU A 201 -1.72 -1.69 -26.22
N ALA A 202 -1.49 -1.41 -24.94
CA ALA A 202 -0.93 -2.38 -24.00
C ALA A 202 -1.89 -3.57 -23.78
N MET A 203 -3.19 -3.29 -23.64
CA MET A 203 -4.22 -4.34 -23.53
C MET A 203 -4.33 -5.19 -24.79
N ALA A 204 -4.22 -4.60 -25.98
CA ALA A 204 -4.19 -5.33 -27.24
C ALA A 204 -2.98 -6.28 -27.34
N GLY A 205 -1.86 -5.93 -26.69
CA GLY A 205 -0.69 -6.80 -26.52
C GLY A 205 -0.83 -7.87 -25.43
N GLY A 206 -1.96 -7.93 -24.72
CA GLY A 206 -2.23 -8.91 -23.66
C GLY A 206 -1.82 -8.45 -22.26
N VAL A 207 -1.35 -7.21 -22.08
CA VAL A 207 -1.04 -6.64 -20.76
C VAL A 207 -2.32 -6.28 -20.04
N THR A 208 -2.51 -6.83 -18.84
CA THR A 208 -3.73 -6.57 -18.04
C THR A 208 -3.45 -5.82 -16.77
N THR A 209 -2.20 -5.84 -16.33
CA THR A 209 -1.75 -5.28 -15.05
C THR A 209 -0.41 -4.61 -15.27
N ALA A 210 -0.24 -3.43 -14.70
CA ALA A 210 1.04 -2.75 -14.72
C ALA A 210 1.35 -2.16 -13.35
N GLN A 211 2.63 -2.18 -12.96
CA GLN A 211 3.18 -1.34 -11.92
C GLN A 211 3.56 -0.01 -12.56
N ILE A 212 2.85 1.06 -12.18
CA ILE A 212 3.15 2.41 -12.62
C ILE A 212 4.10 3.03 -11.63
N LEU A 213 5.25 3.50 -12.10
CA LEU A 213 6.28 4.07 -11.26
C LEU A 213 6.77 5.42 -11.82
N PRO A 214 7.27 6.30 -10.93
CA PRO A 214 8.06 7.45 -11.37
C PRO A 214 9.24 6.99 -12.23
N GLY A 215 9.68 7.82 -13.17
CA GLY A 215 10.84 7.57 -14.00
C GLY A 215 12.15 7.63 -13.22
N SER A 216 13.25 7.77 -13.96
CA SER A 216 14.61 7.73 -13.42
C SER A 216 15.31 9.10 -13.45
N ALA A 217 14.63 10.19 -13.13
CA ALA A 217 15.29 11.48 -12.92
C ALA A 217 15.91 11.63 -11.51
N ASP A 218 15.31 10.97 -10.50
CA ASP A 218 15.58 11.20 -9.07
C ASP A 218 16.18 9.99 -8.36
N ASN A 219 17.14 10.22 -7.43
CA ASN A 219 17.76 9.15 -6.65
C ASN A 219 16.69 8.30 -5.96
N ILE A 220 15.66 8.90 -5.38
CA ILE A 220 14.45 8.22 -4.93
C ILE A 220 13.27 8.95 -5.57
N GLY A 221 12.71 8.39 -6.64
CA GLY A 221 11.64 9.02 -7.43
C GLY A 221 10.25 8.94 -6.80
N GLY A 222 10.08 8.12 -5.76
CA GLY A 222 8.84 8.00 -5.02
C GLY A 222 8.06 6.73 -5.33
N GLN A 223 6.80 6.73 -4.94
CA GLN A 223 5.98 5.54 -4.81
C GLN A 223 5.30 5.12 -6.12
N ALA A 224 5.30 3.82 -6.35
CA ALA A 224 4.68 3.16 -7.47
C ALA A 224 3.38 2.46 -7.07
N PHE A 225 2.48 2.29 -8.02
CA PHE A 225 1.15 1.73 -7.81
C PHE A 225 0.86 0.65 -8.85
N ILE A 226 0.37 -0.51 -8.41
CA ILE A 226 -0.08 -1.56 -9.31
C ILE A 226 -1.55 -1.33 -9.66
N MET A 227 -1.89 -1.41 -10.94
CA MET A 227 -3.23 -1.21 -11.45
C MET A 227 -3.62 -2.24 -12.50
N LYS A 228 -4.94 -2.45 -12.66
CA LYS A 228 -5.48 -3.11 -13.85
C LYS A 228 -5.70 -2.06 -14.95
N LEU A 229 -5.30 -2.37 -16.18
CA LEU A 229 -5.37 -1.43 -17.31
C LEU A 229 -6.78 -1.26 -17.92
N ARG A 230 -7.80 -1.86 -17.31
CA ARG A 230 -9.17 -1.82 -17.81
C ARG A 230 -9.91 -0.57 -17.35
N PRO A 231 -10.88 -0.07 -18.13
CA PRO A 231 -11.82 0.95 -17.66
C PRO A 231 -12.63 0.47 -16.45
N THR A 232 -13.07 1.42 -15.64
CA THR A 232 -13.89 1.18 -14.45
C THR A 232 -15.17 2.01 -14.52
N ALA A 233 -16.19 1.63 -13.73
CA ALA A 233 -17.44 2.39 -13.67
C ALA A 233 -17.23 3.80 -13.06
N GLU A 234 -16.33 3.92 -12.09
CA GLU A 234 -15.98 5.19 -11.44
C GLU A 234 -15.12 6.09 -12.35
N ARG A 235 -14.34 5.50 -13.26
CA ARG A 235 -13.47 6.20 -14.24
C ARG A 235 -12.34 7.04 -13.62
N SER A 236 -12.04 6.83 -12.34
CA SER A 236 -10.95 7.49 -11.63
C SER A 236 -9.65 6.66 -11.68
N PRO A 237 -8.47 7.30 -11.59
CA PRO A 237 -7.20 6.61 -11.34
C PRO A 237 -7.26 5.61 -10.18
N SER A 238 -7.82 6.06 -9.04
CA SER A 238 -7.94 5.27 -7.80
C SER A 238 -8.69 3.96 -8.01
N SER A 239 -9.74 3.97 -8.81
CA SER A 239 -10.57 2.79 -9.07
C SER A 239 -9.86 1.69 -9.89
N MET A 240 -8.76 2.03 -10.56
CA MET A 240 -7.97 1.08 -11.36
C MET A 240 -6.95 0.32 -10.52
N LEU A 241 -6.65 0.79 -9.30
CA LEU A 241 -5.64 0.22 -8.43
C LEU A 241 -5.96 -1.24 -8.05
N LEU A 242 -4.91 -2.07 -8.05
CA LEU A 242 -4.99 -3.47 -7.66
C LEU A 242 -4.93 -3.62 -6.15
N GLU A 243 -3.98 -2.94 -5.52
CA GLU A 243 -3.64 -3.06 -4.12
C GLU A 243 -3.05 -1.74 -3.62
N PRO A 244 -3.87 -0.72 -3.33
CA PRO A 244 -3.34 0.53 -2.79
C PRO A 244 -2.73 0.27 -1.39
N PRO A 245 -1.50 0.77 -1.10
CA PRO A 245 -0.89 0.65 0.22
C PRO A 245 -1.67 1.38 1.34
N TYR A 246 -2.56 2.30 0.96
CA TYR A 246 -3.30 3.16 1.89
C TYR A 246 -4.73 3.43 1.44
N THR A 247 -5.55 3.90 2.38
CA THR A 247 -6.75 4.68 2.07
C THR A 247 -6.33 6.00 1.42
N LEU A 248 -6.71 6.22 0.16
CA LEU A 248 -6.31 7.42 -0.60
C LEU A 248 -7.02 8.71 -0.14
N ASN A 249 -8.03 8.60 0.72
CA ASN A 249 -8.94 9.69 1.09
C ASN A 249 -8.50 10.48 2.35
N GLY A 250 -7.24 10.37 2.79
CA GLY A 250 -6.73 11.13 3.93
C GLY A 250 -5.30 10.77 4.32
N SER A 251 -4.81 11.43 5.37
CA SER A 251 -3.50 11.15 6.00
C SER A 251 -3.57 10.11 7.13
N HIS A 252 -4.79 9.71 7.52
CA HIS A 252 -5.01 8.70 8.56
C HIS A 252 -4.96 7.30 7.95
N PHE A 253 -4.42 6.35 8.73
CA PHE A 253 -4.32 4.94 8.36
C PHE A 253 -5.27 4.10 9.19
N ASP A 254 -5.98 3.17 8.55
CA ASP A 254 -6.73 2.14 9.27
C ASP A 254 -5.80 1.01 9.70
N HIS A 255 -5.38 1.03 10.97
CA HIS A 255 -4.49 0.02 11.55
C HIS A 255 -5.15 -1.34 11.77
N SER A 256 -6.47 -1.45 11.62
CA SER A 256 -7.17 -2.73 11.70
C SER A 256 -6.97 -3.59 10.44
N LEU A 257 -6.53 -2.98 9.34
CA LEU A 257 -6.27 -3.66 8.08
C LEU A 257 -4.84 -4.19 8.01
N THR A 258 -4.67 -5.36 7.38
CA THR A 258 -3.34 -5.89 7.03
C THR A 258 -2.63 -4.90 6.10
N PRO A 259 -1.37 -4.50 6.38
CA PRO A 259 -0.60 -3.66 5.47
C PRO A 259 -0.53 -4.30 4.08
N ARG A 260 -0.54 -3.46 3.05
CA ARG A 260 -0.39 -3.86 1.66
C ARG A 260 1.01 -3.44 1.17
N TRP A 261 1.51 -4.04 0.10
CA TRP A 261 2.85 -3.72 -0.38
C TRP A 261 2.93 -2.28 -0.89
N ARG A 262 3.91 -1.51 -0.43
CA ARG A 262 4.34 -0.27 -1.08
C ARG A 262 5.34 -0.62 -2.18
N HIS A 263 5.40 0.19 -3.23
CA HIS A 263 6.39 0.06 -4.28
C HIS A 263 7.12 1.41 -4.45
N MET A 264 8.41 1.42 -4.82
CA MET A 264 9.19 2.66 -4.94
C MET A 264 10.27 2.52 -6.03
N ASN A 265 10.58 3.60 -6.75
CA ASN A 265 11.67 3.67 -7.74
C ASN A 265 12.81 4.62 -7.32
N ALA A 266 14.03 4.38 -7.84
CA ALA A 266 15.27 5.09 -7.48
C ALA A 266 16.34 5.13 -8.61
N TYR A 267 16.94 6.29 -8.95
CA TYR A 267 18.11 6.44 -9.88
C TYR A 267 18.82 7.82 -9.88
N GLY A 268 20.13 7.96 -10.18
CA GLY A 268 20.89 9.17 -9.80
C GLY A 268 21.57 10.08 -10.85
N ILE A 269 22.05 11.23 -10.34
CA ILE A 269 22.84 12.28 -11.02
C ILE A 269 24.30 11.86 -11.29
N THR A 270 25.27 12.24 -10.45
CA THR A 270 26.58 11.57 -10.43
C THR A 270 26.54 10.39 -9.47
N ARG A 271 27.39 9.37 -9.68
CA ARG A 271 27.46 8.19 -8.81
C ARG A 271 27.89 8.53 -7.37
N LEU A 272 28.76 9.51 -7.21
CA LEU A 272 29.23 9.96 -5.90
C LEU A 272 28.08 10.62 -5.13
N ASP A 273 27.39 11.57 -5.76
CA ASP A 273 26.27 12.27 -5.14
C ASP A 273 25.11 11.32 -4.88
N SER A 274 24.89 10.34 -5.76
CA SER A 274 23.89 9.30 -5.56
C SER A 274 24.16 8.49 -4.29
N GLY A 275 25.39 8.00 -4.14
CA GLY A 275 25.80 7.29 -2.92
C GLY A 275 25.67 8.15 -1.67
N TRP A 276 25.95 9.45 -1.75
CA TRP A 276 25.75 10.39 -0.64
C TRP A 276 24.27 10.58 -0.30
N ASN A 277 23.43 10.87 -1.30
CA ASN A 277 22.01 11.12 -1.15
C ASN A 277 21.28 9.91 -0.58
N PHE A 278 21.61 8.70 -1.06
CA PHE A 278 21.05 7.47 -0.52
C PHE A 278 21.37 7.28 0.96
N ARG A 279 22.65 7.41 1.35
CA ARG A 279 23.05 7.27 2.75
C ARG A 279 22.37 8.29 3.64
N ALA A 280 22.30 9.55 3.21
CA ALA A 280 21.64 10.61 3.96
C ALA A 280 20.14 10.31 4.17
N ALA A 281 19.45 9.86 3.11
CA ALA A 281 18.03 9.53 3.16
C ALA A 281 17.75 8.33 4.08
N TYR A 282 18.51 7.24 3.94
CA TYR A 282 18.31 6.04 4.77
C TYR A 282 18.77 6.25 6.22
N ASP A 283 19.78 7.08 6.49
CA ASP A 283 20.15 7.45 7.87
C ASP A 283 19.05 8.26 8.56
N HIS A 284 18.40 9.18 7.83
CA HIS A 284 17.24 9.90 8.34
C HIS A 284 16.09 8.93 8.66
N ALA A 285 15.74 8.05 7.72
CA ALA A 285 14.69 7.05 7.92
C ALA A 285 15.00 6.09 9.08
N ARG A 286 16.27 5.68 9.24
CA ARG A 286 16.72 4.83 10.34
C ARG A 286 16.51 5.50 11.68
N LYS A 287 16.91 6.77 11.82
CA LYS A 287 16.69 7.55 13.05
C LYS A 287 15.20 7.68 13.40
N LEU A 288 14.36 7.92 12.39
CA LEU A 288 12.91 7.99 12.59
C LEU A 288 12.34 6.64 13.04
N ARG A 289 12.72 5.54 12.38
CA ARG A 289 12.36 4.16 12.77
C ARG A 289 12.77 3.86 14.21
N ASP A 290 14.01 4.15 14.58
CA ASP A 290 14.55 3.85 15.92
C ASP A 290 13.78 4.62 17.02
N VAL A 291 13.38 5.88 16.74
CA VAL A 291 12.55 6.68 17.65
C VAL A 291 11.11 6.15 17.74
N GLN A 292 10.54 5.68 16.64
CA GLN A 292 9.23 5.00 16.61
C GLN A 292 9.26 3.70 17.43
N ASP A 293 10.27 2.87 17.23
CA ASP A 293 10.39 1.58 17.90
C ASP A 293 10.60 1.77 19.41
N ALA A 294 11.41 2.76 19.81
CA ALA A 294 11.58 3.13 21.23
C ALA A 294 10.29 3.69 21.85
N PHE A 295 9.49 4.42 21.10
CA PHE A 295 8.17 4.89 21.54
C PHE A 295 7.22 3.69 21.75
N CYS A 296 7.20 2.74 20.81
CA CYS A 296 6.35 1.56 20.88
C CYS A 296 6.72 0.62 22.02
N ALA A 297 8.01 0.39 22.25
CA ALA A 297 8.47 -0.42 23.38
C ALA A 297 7.94 0.11 24.73
N LYS A 298 7.88 1.44 24.90
CA LYS A 298 7.32 2.07 26.11
C LYS A 298 5.81 1.93 26.22
N ALA A 299 5.10 2.05 25.10
CA ALA A 299 3.65 1.86 25.07
C ALA A 299 3.27 0.42 25.43
N GLU A 300 3.96 -0.54 24.82
CA GLU A 300 3.76 -1.98 25.02
C GLU A 300 4.14 -2.44 26.43
N SER A 301 5.13 -1.78 27.06
CA SER A 301 5.50 -2.02 28.46
C SER A 301 4.61 -1.30 29.48
N ASN A 302 3.51 -0.67 29.05
CA ASN A 302 2.61 0.14 29.87
C ASN A 302 3.29 1.33 30.60
N SER A 303 4.40 1.84 30.07
CA SER A 303 5.13 2.99 30.61
C SER A 303 4.50 4.31 30.15
N TRP A 304 3.22 4.51 30.49
CA TRP A 304 2.41 5.63 29.98
C TRP A 304 2.83 7.00 30.51
N ASP A 305 3.43 7.07 31.70
CA ASP A 305 3.95 8.32 32.26
C ASP A 305 5.07 8.91 31.39
N ASP A 306 5.92 8.04 30.80
CA ASP A 306 6.97 8.45 29.87
C ASP A 306 6.43 9.00 28.54
N LEU A 307 5.18 8.67 28.21
CA LEU A 307 4.46 9.03 26.99
C LEU A 307 3.42 10.13 27.21
N ALA A 308 3.29 10.64 28.44
CA ALA A 308 2.37 11.71 28.78
C ALA A 308 2.64 12.94 27.89
N GLY A 309 1.60 13.43 27.20
CA GLY A 309 1.69 14.57 26.28
C GLY A 309 2.46 14.33 24.98
N LYS A 310 2.99 13.12 24.72
CA LYS A 310 3.71 12.77 23.48
C LYS A 310 2.79 12.10 22.46
N THR A 311 3.01 12.37 21.19
CA THR A 311 2.37 11.66 20.08
C THR A 311 3.34 10.65 19.49
N PHE A 312 2.82 9.67 18.76
CA PHE A 312 3.65 8.78 17.97
C PHE A 312 4.55 9.63 17.04
N PRO A 313 5.88 9.40 17.02
CA PRO A 313 6.80 10.19 16.23
C PRO A 313 6.64 9.82 14.74
N GLU A 314 6.01 10.71 13.98
CA GLU A 314 5.69 10.49 12.57
C GLU A 314 6.24 11.64 11.73
N ASP A 315 6.85 11.29 10.60
CA ASP A 315 7.16 12.23 9.54
C ASP A 315 6.72 11.63 8.22
N LEU A 316 5.53 12.06 7.75
CA LEU A 316 4.84 11.49 6.60
C LEU A 316 5.70 11.44 5.34
N GLN A 317 6.64 12.38 5.18
CA GLN A 317 7.53 12.40 4.03
C GLN A 317 8.48 11.18 4.01
N TRP A 318 8.86 10.69 5.18
CA TRP A 318 9.89 9.66 5.35
C TRP A 318 9.34 8.29 5.74
N GLU A 319 8.05 8.18 6.07
CA GLU A 319 7.41 6.92 6.43
C GLU A 319 7.57 5.82 5.37
N SER A 320 7.67 6.17 4.07
CA SER A 320 7.93 5.17 3.02
C SER A 320 9.34 4.59 3.09
N LEU A 321 10.35 5.38 3.46
CA LEU A 321 11.71 4.87 3.66
C LEU A 321 11.84 4.10 4.98
N VAL A 322 11.13 4.54 6.04
CA VAL A 322 11.01 3.73 7.26
C VAL A 322 10.44 2.35 6.92
N ASP A 323 9.44 2.29 6.04
CA ASP A 323 8.87 1.04 5.58
C ASP A 323 9.83 0.20 4.74
N VAL A 324 10.73 0.82 3.97
CA VAL A 324 11.81 0.09 3.27
C VAL A 324 12.69 -0.62 4.30
N LEU A 325 13.12 0.10 5.34
CA LEU A 325 13.96 -0.45 6.41
C LEU A 325 13.24 -1.54 7.23
N ARG A 326 11.91 -1.53 7.28
CA ARG A 326 11.08 -2.58 7.89
C ARG A 326 10.78 -3.74 6.95
N GLY A 327 11.30 -3.73 5.71
CA GLY A 327 11.03 -4.76 4.71
C GLY A 327 9.58 -4.77 4.20
N ARG A 328 8.88 -3.63 4.26
CA ARG A 328 7.46 -3.49 3.89
C ARG A 328 7.23 -2.89 2.50
N VAL A 329 8.31 -2.64 1.75
CA VAL A 329 8.29 -2.05 0.41
C VAL A 329 8.94 -3.00 -0.58
N LYS A 330 8.30 -3.21 -1.73
CA LYS A 330 8.93 -3.79 -2.91
C LYS A 330 9.73 -2.71 -3.63
N LEU A 331 11.00 -2.57 -3.26
CA LEU A 331 11.90 -1.60 -3.84
C LEU A 331 12.36 -2.06 -5.24
N ALA A 332 12.00 -1.27 -6.26
CA ALA A 332 12.48 -1.39 -7.62
C ALA A 332 13.64 -0.42 -7.82
N VAL A 333 14.80 -0.92 -8.26
CA VAL A 333 16.00 -0.11 -8.41
C VAL A 333 16.39 -0.02 -9.88
N HIS A 334 16.17 1.14 -10.49
CA HIS A 334 16.63 1.41 -11.84
C HIS A 334 18.16 1.53 -11.86
N CYS A 335 18.84 0.67 -12.59
CA CYS A 335 20.30 0.70 -12.77
C CYS A 335 20.68 0.00 -14.07
N TYR A 336 21.93 0.08 -14.50
CA TYR A 336 22.39 -0.63 -15.69
C TYR A 336 23.72 -1.36 -15.45
N GLU A 337 24.72 -0.66 -14.94
CA GLU A 337 26.10 -1.14 -14.93
C GLU A 337 26.47 -1.83 -13.61
N ALA A 338 27.48 -2.70 -13.67
CA ALA A 338 28.00 -3.43 -12.50
C ALA A 338 28.41 -2.51 -11.35
N VAL A 339 28.92 -1.30 -11.64
CA VAL A 339 29.28 -0.30 -10.63
C VAL A 339 28.07 0.21 -9.84
N ASP A 340 26.91 0.34 -10.49
CA ASP A 340 25.67 0.79 -9.86
C ASP A 340 25.07 -0.35 -9.01
N LEU A 341 25.09 -1.57 -9.56
CA LEU A 341 24.67 -2.79 -8.86
C LEU A 341 25.47 -2.98 -7.56
N ASP A 342 26.80 -2.88 -7.63
CA ASP A 342 27.71 -2.98 -6.48
C ASP A 342 27.44 -1.87 -5.44
N GLY A 343 27.17 -0.64 -5.90
CA GLY A 343 26.78 0.46 -5.04
C GLY A 343 25.51 0.16 -4.22
N ILE A 344 24.49 -0.40 -4.87
CA ILE A 344 23.23 -0.74 -4.22
C ILE A 344 23.38 -1.96 -3.31
N VAL A 345 24.12 -3.00 -3.72
CA VAL A 345 24.42 -4.16 -2.86
C VAL A 345 25.05 -3.71 -1.55
N ARG A 346 26.07 -2.84 -1.58
CA ARG A 346 26.66 -2.28 -0.36
C ARG A 346 25.66 -1.51 0.48
N LEU A 347 24.83 -0.67 -0.15
CA LEU A 347 23.82 0.13 0.53
C LEU A 347 22.78 -0.73 1.26
N THR A 348 22.31 -1.82 0.63
CA THR A 348 21.35 -2.75 1.25
C THR A 348 21.91 -3.42 2.49
N ASN A 349 23.20 -3.75 2.49
CA ASN A 349 23.89 -4.32 3.64
C ASN A 349 24.22 -3.28 4.72
N GLU A 350 24.49 -2.02 4.32
CA GLU A 350 24.77 -0.91 5.24
C GLU A 350 23.53 -0.52 6.08
N PHE A 351 22.33 -0.61 5.49
CA PHE A 351 21.07 -0.21 6.14
C PHE A 351 20.08 -1.37 6.34
N GLU A 352 20.48 -2.59 6.00
CA GLU A 352 19.75 -3.83 6.26
C GLU A 352 18.31 -3.87 5.68
N PHE A 353 18.15 -3.58 4.40
CA PHE A 353 16.85 -3.63 3.72
C PHE A 353 16.87 -4.48 2.42
N PRO A 354 15.77 -5.19 2.10
CA PRO A 354 15.69 -6.01 0.89
C PRO A 354 15.42 -5.16 -0.37
N VAL A 355 15.92 -5.62 -1.51
CA VAL A 355 15.55 -5.11 -2.85
C VAL A 355 14.67 -6.14 -3.54
N ALA A 356 13.55 -5.71 -4.12
CA ALA A 356 12.64 -6.62 -4.81
C ALA A 356 13.14 -6.91 -6.23
N SER A 357 13.58 -5.88 -6.94
CA SER A 357 14.03 -6.01 -8.32
C SER A 357 15.04 -4.95 -8.74
N PHE A 358 15.96 -5.31 -9.63
CA PHE A 358 16.73 -4.36 -10.41
C PHE A 358 16.09 -4.19 -11.79
N HIS A 359 15.89 -2.94 -12.21
CA HIS A 359 15.17 -2.58 -13.43
C HIS A 359 16.13 -2.11 -14.52
N HIS A 360 15.92 -2.62 -15.73
CA HIS A 360 16.74 -2.54 -16.94
C HIS A 360 18.08 -3.26 -16.84
N ALA A 361 18.83 -2.99 -15.76
CA ALA A 361 19.92 -3.75 -15.17
C ALA A 361 20.81 -4.51 -16.18
N GLY A 362 21.24 -3.79 -17.23
CA GLY A 362 21.77 -4.38 -18.45
C GLY A 362 23.07 -5.18 -18.29
N GLU A 363 23.81 -5.02 -17.20
CA GLU A 363 25.05 -5.76 -16.91
C GLU A 363 24.89 -6.84 -15.82
N THR A 364 23.67 -7.10 -15.34
CA THR A 364 23.41 -8.12 -14.30
C THR A 364 23.96 -9.50 -14.64
N TYR A 365 23.84 -9.92 -15.90
CA TYR A 365 24.37 -11.22 -16.38
C TYR A 365 25.90 -11.33 -16.31
N LEU A 366 26.63 -10.22 -16.16
CA LEU A 366 28.09 -10.20 -15.99
C LEU A 366 28.50 -10.40 -14.54
N VAL A 367 27.58 -10.19 -13.59
CA VAL A 367 27.86 -10.17 -12.14
C VAL A 367 26.82 -10.95 -11.31
N PRO A 368 26.40 -12.17 -11.69
CA PRO A 368 25.34 -12.89 -11.00
C PRO A 368 25.62 -13.14 -9.50
N GLU A 369 26.88 -13.41 -9.15
CA GLU A 369 27.29 -13.62 -7.75
C GLU A 369 27.29 -12.34 -6.91
N LEU A 370 27.40 -11.16 -7.54
CA LEU A 370 27.21 -9.88 -6.84
C LEU A 370 25.75 -9.68 -6.45
N LEU A 371 24.81 -10.09 -7.31
CA LEU A 371 23.37 -9.96 -7.05
C LEU A 371 22.92 -10.80 -5.85
N LYS A 372 23.56 -11.95 -5.62
CA LYS A 372 23.29 -12.82 -4.47
C LYS A 372 23.82 -12.26 -3.14
N GLN A 373 24.61 -11.18 -3.17
CA GLN A 373 25.15 -10.52 -1.98
C GLN A 373 24.25 -9.42 -1.44
N THR A 374 23.10 -9.15 -2.06
CA THR A 374 22.09 -8.24 -1.50
C THR A 374 21.60 -8.73 -0.15
N TRP A 375 21.22 -7.80 0.71
CA TRP A 375 20.71 -8.13 2.04
C TRP A 375 19.48 -9.05 1.97
N VAL A 376 19.51 -10.15 2.73
CA VAL A 376 18.46 -11.16 2.95
C VAL A 376 18.04 -12.00 1.73
N SER A 377 17.97 -11.44 0.52
CA SER A 377 17.48 -12.18 -0.66
C SER A 377 18.01 -11.61 -1.98
N THR A 378 18.26 -12.49 -2.95
CA THR A 378 18.58 -12.13 -4.34
C THR A 378 17.36 -11.46 -5.01
N PRO A 379 17.50 -10.27 -5.63
CA PRO A 379 16.38 -9.60 -6.29
C PRO A 379 16.09 -10.23 -7.65
N ALA A 380 14.86 -10.06 -8.12
CA ALA A 380 14.52 -10.36 -9.51
C ALA A 380 15.15 -9.32 -10.46
N ILE A 381 15.36 -9.69 -11.72
CA ILE A 381 15.90 -8.78 -12.73
C ILE A 381 14.83 -8.49 -13.78
N ALA A 382 14.41 -7.22 -13.89
CA ALA A 382 13.52 -6.76 -14.95
C ALA A 382 14.36 -6.24 -16.13
N LEU A 383 14.36 -6.96 -17.26
CA LEU A 383 15.18 -6.63 -18.44
C LEU A 383 14.29 -6.29 -19.64
N PHE A 384 14.74 -5.33 -20.46
CA PHE A 384 14.17 -5.23 -21.80
C PHE A 384 14.61 -6.40 -22.66
N ALA A 385 13.69 -6.92 -23.49
CA ALA A 385 14.01 -7.95 -24.48
C ALA A 385 15.07 -7.47 -25.50
N SER A 386 14.88 -6.28 -26.06
CA SER A 386 15.73 -5.76 -27.16
C SER A 386 16.07 -4.27 -27.05
N ASN A 387 15.58 -3.56 -26.01
CA ASN A 387 15.73 -2.11 -25.88
C ASN A 387 17.00 -1.69 -25.10
N PHE A 388 18.16 -2.01 -25.67
CA PHE A 388 19.50 -1.66 -25.18
C PHE A 388 20.29 -0.85 -26.23
N ARG A 389 21.52 -0.41 -25.90
CA ARG A 389 22.41 0.44 -26.75
C ARG A 389 21.91 1.86 -27.09
N LYS A 390 20.79 2.29 -26.53
CA LYS A 390 20.27 3.68 -26.66
C LYS A 390 21.03 4.73 -25.86
N LYS A 391 21.84 4.31 -24.87
CA LYS A 391 22.69 5.16 -24.02
C LYS A 391 23.93 4.39 -23.56
N ARG A 392 24.97 5.11 -23.12
CA ARG A 392 26.27 4.53 -22.71
C ARG A 392 26.13 3.40 -21.70
N GLU A 393 25.39 3.62 -20.62
CA GLU A 393 25.22 2.61 -19.56
C GLU A 393 24.39 1.40 -20.02
N ALA A 394 23.53 1.55 -21.03
CA ALA A 394 22.74 0.46 -21.59
C ALA A 394 23.47 -0.31 -22.71
N PHE A 395 24.74 -0.03 -22.96
CA PHE A 395 25.44 -0.54 -24.14
C PHE A 395 25.68 -2.05 -24.11
N ARG A 396 25.94 -2.61 -22.93
CA ARG A 396 26.25 -4.04 -22.73
C ARG A 396 25.01 -4.94 -22.56
N GLY A 397 23.80 -4.40 -22.76
CA GLY A 397 22.58 -5.22 -22.77
C GLY A 397 22.62 -6.33 -23.83
N SER A 398 21.95 -7.44 -23.56
CA SER A 398 21.96 -8.65 -24.39
C SER A 398 20.63 -9.39 -24.32
N GLU A 399 20.13 -9.86 -25.46
CA GLU A 399 18.93 -10.72 -25.51
C GLU A 399 19.17 -12.09 -24.84
N PHE A 400 20.43 -12.48 -24.64
CA PHE A 400 20.81 -13.71 -23.95
C PHE A 400 20.95 -13.54 -22.43
N ALA A 401 20.91 -12.31 -21.92
CA ALA A 401 21.04 -12.04 -20.49
C ALA A 401 20.01 -12.80 -19.62
N PRO A 402 18.70 -12.87 -20.00
CA PRO A 402 17.72 -13.64 -19.23
C PRO A 402 18.11 -15.10 -19.03
N ARG A 403 18.62 -15.75 -20.09
CA ARG A 403 19.05 -17.15 -20.03
C ARG A 403 20.20 -17.34 -19.05
N VAL A 404 21.23 -16.48 -19.13
CA VAL A 404 22.41 -16.56 -18.24
C VAL A 404 21.98 -16.39 -16.78
N LEU A 405 21.09 -15.45 -16.50
CA LEU A 405 20.58 -15.22 -15.14
C LEU A 405 19.76 -16.42 -14.62
N ALA A 406 18.88 -16.98 -15.46
CA ALA A 406 18.11 -18.18 -15.11
C ALA A 406 19.02 -19.39 -14.83
N GLU A 407 20.09 -19.58 -15.62
CA GLU A 407 21.11 -20.62 -15.38
C GLU A 407 21.86 -20.43 -14.03
N HIS A 408 21.89 -19.21 -13.49
CA HIS A 408 22.42 -18.90 -12.15
C HIS A 408 21.37 -18.96 -11.03
N GLY A 409 20.12 -19.35 -11.34
CA GLY A 409 19.01 -19.42 -10.40
C GLY A 409 18.48 -18.05 -9.98
N ILE A 410 18.57 -17.05 -10.87
CA ILE A 410 18.09 -15.68 -10.63
C ILE A 410 16.80 -15.47 -11.43
N ASP A 411 15.74 -15.05 -10.75
CA ASP A 411 14.45 -14.76 -11.37
C ASP A 411 14.53 -13.58 -12.33
N VAL A 412 13.94 -13.73 -13.52
CA VAL A 412 13.93 -12.70 -14.55
C VAL A 412 12.49 -12.36 -14.92
N VAL A 413 12.23 -11.07 -15.08
CA VAL A 413 10.97 -10.52 -15.61
C VAL A 413 11.33 -9.68 -16.85
N MET A 414 10.43 -9.67 -17.84
CA MET A 414 10.64 -9.00 -19.13
C MET A 414 9.69 -7.83 -19.33
#